data_AF-A0AAP7FHG3-F1
#
_entry.id   AF-A0AAP7FHG3-F1
#
_cell.length_a   1.000
_cell.length_b   1.000
_cell.length_c   1.000
_cell.angle_alpha   90.00
_cell.angle_beta   90.00
_cell.angle_gamma   90.00
#
_symmetry.space_group_name_H-M   'P 1'
#
loop_
_entity.id
_entity.type
_entity.pdbx_description
1 polymer ?
#
loop_
_entity_poly.entity_id
_entity_poly.type
_entity_poly.pdbx_seq_one_letter_code
_entity_poly.pdbx_strand_id
1 'polypeptide(L)'
;MVPVDARDLASSAIASIFSVANIYFWKYLDVGYFAASSDLVPLLHMWSLGVEEQFYLVWPALLIILYKVGGRKAIVSAAVLIAAASFLYGESKLFADPKFAYYMLPSRAGELLIGAVTYFICQMVTFRVQRAYAEIIAAVGLAIVVWSLLTIRETDGFPGLISAVPTVGVALLIAAGNFSSTAVNSLFSLRPLVAIGLISFSLYLWHWPVLAFYRYAMGEPDLMGGLMCRCHDLVLVFWD
;
A
#
# COMPACT_ATOMS: atom_id res chain seq x y z
N MET A 1 2.99 -20.30 -22.60
CA MET A 1 4.10 -20.16 -21.62
C MET A 1 5.23 -21.07 -22.01
N VAL A 2 6.47 -20.57 -22.07
CA VAL A 2 7.65 -21.44 -22.20
C VAL A 2 7.92 -22.16 -20.86
N PRO A 3 8.63 -23.31 -20.87
CA PRO A 3 8.80 -24.12 -19.66
C PRO A 3 9.48 -23.40 -18.48
N VAL A 4 10.36 -22.44 -18.75
CA VAL A 4 11.05 -21.65 -17.71
C VAL A 4 10.04 -20.75 -16.98
N ASP A 5 9.28 -19.95 -17.71
CA ASP A 5 8.25 -19.07 -17.14
C ASP A 5 7.19 -19.84 -16.33
N ALA A 6 6.83 -21.05 -16.77
CA ALA A 6 5.90 -21.91 -16.03
C ALA A 6 6.49 -22.37 -14.68
N ARG A 7 7.80 -22.63 -14.64
CA ARG A 7 8.51 -23.00 -13.40
C ARG A 7 8.63 -21.80 -12.45
N ASP A 8 8.87 -20.60 -12.97
CA ASP A 8 8.96 -19.38 -12.18
C ASP A 8 7.58 -18.97 -11.64
N LEU A 9 6.52 -19.17 -12.42
CA LEU A 9 5.14 -19.04 -11.97
C LEU A 9 4.83 -20.03 -10.83
N ALA A 10 5.21 -21.30 -10.97
CA ALA A 10 4.99 -22.29 -9.92
C ALA A 10 5.74 -21.93 -8.62
N SER A 11 6.98 -21.43 -8.75
CA SER A 11 7.81 -21.03 -7.61
C SER A 11 7.25 -19.79 -6.90
N SER A 12 6.83 -18.78 -7.65
CA SER A 12 6.15 -17.60 -7.10
C SER A 12 4.79 -17.96 -6.48
N ALA A 13 4.03 -18.90 -7.05
CA ALA A 13 2.78 -19.39 -6.45
C ALA A 13 3.01 -20.05 -5.09
N ILE A 14 4.02 -20.91 -4.96
CA ILE A 14 4.40 -21.50 -3.67
C ILE A 14 4.80 -20.40 -2.69
N ALA A 15 5.60 -19.42 -3.12
CA ALA A 15 5.99 -18.31 -2.26
C ALA A 15 4.79 -17.47 -1.79
N SER A 16 3.79 -17.24 -2.65
CA SER A 16 2.55 -16.55 -2.30
C SER A 16 1.72 -17.32 -1.29
N ILE A 17 1.61 -18.65 -1.40
CA ILE A 17 0.89 -19.50 -0.43
C ILE A 17 1.49 -19.37 0.98
N PHE A 18 2.81 -19.22 1.07
CA PHE A 18 3.53 -19.09 2.34
C PHE A 18 3.79 -17.64 2.75
N SER A 19 3.13 -16.65 2.12
CA SER A 19 3.27 -15.22 2.49
C SER A 19 4.71 -14.68 2.35
N VAL A 20 5.50 -15.26 1.44
CA VAL A 20 6.92 -14.90 1.21
C VAL A 20 7.20 -14.51 -0.25
N ALA A 21 6.16 -14.15 -1.00
CA ALA A 21 6.27 -13.67 -2.37
C ALA A 21 7.21 -12.45 -2.49
N ASN A 22 7.18 -11.53 -1.52
CA ASN A 22 8.11 -10.39 -1.47
C ASN A 22 9.58 -10.81 -1.41
N ILE A 23 9.91 -11.83 -0.61
CA ILE A 23 11.27 -12.37 -0.50
C ILE A 23 11.66 -13.06 -1.81
N TYR A 24 10.74 -13.80 -2.43
CA TYR A 24 10.96 -14.44 -3.72
C TYR A 24 11.29 -13.41 -4.80
N PHE A 25 10.46 -12.38 -4.98
CA PHE A 25 10.70 -11.36 -6.01
C PHE A 25 11.93 -10.52 -5.73
N TRP A 26 12.24 -10.19 -4.47
CA TRP A 26 13.51 -9.53 -4.13
C TRP A 26 14.73 -10.35 -4.62
N LYS A 27 14.73 -11.66 -4.38
CA LYS A 27 15.88 -12.53 -4.71
C LYS A 27 15.96 -12.92 -6.18
N TYR A 28 14.83 -13.27 -6.80
CA TYR A 28 14.80 -13.99 -8.07
C TYR A 28 14.20 -13.19 -9.23
N LEU A 29 13.58 -12.03 -8.99
CA LEU A 29 13.19 -11.15 -10.08
C LEU A 29 14.41 -10.33 -10.54
N ASP A 30 14.87 -10.60 -11.75
CA ASP A 30 16.06 -9.93 -12.32
C ASP A 30 15.78 -8.52 -12.83
N VAL A 31 14.50 -8.15 -12.90
CA VAL A 31 14.03 -6.84 -13.38
C VAL A 31 13.42 -6.03 -12.23
N GLY A 32 13.49 -4.70 -12.34
CA GLY A 32 12.80 -3.80 -11.40
C GLY A 32 11.28 -3.95 -11.51
N TYR A 33 10.54 -3.65 -10.43
CA TYR A 33 9.07 -3.75 -10.43
C TYR A 33 8.43 -3.02 -11.61
N PHE A 34 8.93 -1.83 -11.95
CA PHE A 34 8.42 -0.98 -13.02
C PHE A 34 8.95 -1.32 -14.44
N ALA A 35 9.65 -2.43 -14.60
CA ALA A 35 10.08 -2.87 -15.94
C ALA A 35 8.89 -3.42 -16.74
N ALA A 36 8.84 -3.15 -18.04
CA ALA A 36 7.79 -3.68 -18.93
C ALA A 36 7.69 -5.22 -18.94
N SER A 37 8.75 -5.94 -18.55
CA SER A 37 8.72 -7.40 -18.39
C SER A 37 8.01 -7.86 -17.11
N SER A 38 7.88 -6.99 -16.10
CA SER A 38 7.18 -7.28 -14.84
C SER A 38 5.67 -7.42 -15.05
N ASP A 39 5.13 -6.73 -16.06
CA ASP A 39 3.75 -6.84 -16.53
C ASP A 39 3.37 -8.26 -17.00
N LEU A 40 4.37 -9.11 -17.27
CA LEU A 40 4.18 -10.50 -17.70
C LEU A 40 4.22 -11.49 -16.53
N VAL A 41 4.53 -11.04 -15.31
CA VAL A 41 4.67 -11.90 -14.13
C VAL A 41 3.32 -12.01 -13.42
N PRO A 42 2.58 -13.14 -13.53
CA PRO A 42 1.16 -13.18 -13.16
C PRO A 42 0.86 -13.00 -11.67
N LEU A 43 1.81 -13.34 -10.80
CA LEU A 43 1.65 -13.25 -9.35
C LEU A 43 2.52 -12.16 -8.73
N LEU A 44 2.98 -11.19 -9.51
CA LEU A 44 3.90 -10.16 -9.01
C LEU A 44 3.28 -9.41 -7.83
N HIS A 45 2.09 -8.84 -8.01
CA HIS A 45 1.32 -8.10 -6.99
C HIS A 45 1.16 -8.83 -5.62
N MET A 46 1.31 -10.15 -5.55
CA MET A 46 1.26 -10.90 -4.29
C MET A 46 2.40 -10.54 -3.32
N TRP A 47 3.43 -9.81 -3.78
CA TRP A 47 4.49 -9.29 -2.92
C TRP A 47 3.94 -8.42 -1.78
N SER A 48 2.96 -7.54 -2.06
CA SER A 48 2.39 -6.61 -1.09
C SER A 48 1.61 -7.37 -0.02
N LEU A 49 0.85 -8.39 -0.44
CA LEU A 49 0.10 -9.27 0.46
C LEU A 49 1.03 -10.01 1.43
N GLY A 50 2.17 -10.52 0.93
CA GLY A 50 3.19 -11.13 1.80
C GLY A 50 3.74 -10.16 2.85
N VAL A 51 3.96 -8.89 2.49
CA VAL A 51 4.37 -7.83 3.44
C VAL A 51 3.29 -7.59 4.49
N GLU A 52 2.03 -7.50 4.08
CA GLU A 52 0.90 -7.30 4.99
C GLU A 52 0.73 -8.46 5.96
N GLU A 53 0.76 -9.71 5.48
CA GLU A 53 0.62 -10.90 6.33
C GLU A 53 1.78 -11.01 7.34
N GLN A 54 3.01 -10.68 6.93
CA GLN A 54 4.16 -10.59 7.84
C GLN A 54 3.94 -9.51 8.91
N PHE A 55 3.44 -8.33 8.52
CA PHE A 55 3.09 -7.27 9.46
C PHE A 55 2.00 -7.70 10.43
N TYR A 56 0.93 -8.34 9.95
CA TYR A 56 -0.18 -8.83 10.79
C TYR A 56 0.22 -9.99 11.69
N LEU A 57 1.31 -10.70 11.41
CA LEU A 57 1.89 -11.66 12.34
C LEU A 57 2.68 -10.96 13.46
N VAL A 58 3.52 -9.99 13.10
CA VAL A 58 4.47 -9.34 14.03
C VAL A 58 3.79 -8.27 14.89
N TRP A 59 2.94 -7.44 14.30
CA TRP A 59 2.36 -6.27 14.95
C TRP A 59 1.47 -6.60 16.15
N PRO A 60 0.57 -7.60 16.12
CA PRO A 60 -0.23 -7.97 17.30
C PRO A 60 0.61 -8.42 18.49
N ALA A 61 1.71 -9.15 18.25
CA ALA A 61 2.63 -9.54 19.31
C ALA A 61 3.29 -8.32 19.96
N LEU A 62 3.76 -7.36 19.14
CA LEU A 62 4.29 -6.09 19.63
C LEU A 62 3.25 -5.27 20.40
N LEU A 63 2.00 -5.21 19.91
CA LEU A 63 0.90 -4.52 20.60
C LEU A 63 0.69 -5.07 22.01
N ILE A 64 0.66 -6.39 22.19
CA ILE A 64 0.47 -7.02 23.50
C ILE A 64 1.61 -6.62 24.46
N ILE A 65 2.85 -6.65 23.98
CA ILE A 65 4.03 -6.30 24.79
C ILE A 65 3.99 -4.81 25.16
N LEU A 66 3.81 -3.93 24.19
CA LEU A 66 3.82 -2.48 24.37
C LEU A 66 2.67 -2.02 25.28
N TYR A 67 1.49 -2.63 25.13
CA TYR A 67 0.35 -2.34 25.99
C TYR A 67 0.64 -2.67 27.45
N LYS A 68 1.31 -3.81 27.73
CA LYS A 68 1.69 -4.21 29.10
C LYS A 68 2.74 -3.28 29.72
N VAL A 69 3.66 -2.75 28.92
CA VAL A 69 4.76 -1.90 29.42
C VAL A 69 4.33 -0.46 29.69
N GLY A 70 3.50 0.13 28.80
CA GLY A 70 3.12 1.54 28.93
C GLY A 70 1.82 1.93 28.22
N GLY A 71 0.94 0.95 27.98
CA GLY A 71 -0.38 1.17 27.39
C GLY A 71 -0.34 1.81 26.00
N ARG A 72 -1.36 2.62 25.69
CA ARG A 72 -1.52 3.28 24.39
C ARG A 72 -0.38 4.26 24.06
N LYS A 73 0.19 4.93 25.07
CA LYS A 73 1.31 5.88 24.87
C LYS A 73 2.57 5.16 24.38
N ALA A 74 2.93 4.04 25.02
CA ALA A 74 4.05 3.23 24.59
C ALA A 74 3.86 2.67 23.17
N ILE A 75 2.63 2.24 22.83
CA ILE A 75 2.31 1.78 21.47
C ILE A 75 2.57 2.89 20.45
N VAL A 76 2.03 4.09 20.66
CA VAL A 76 2.21 5.20 19.71
C VAL A 76 3.67 5.63 19.61
N SER A 77 4.37 5.77 20.74
CA SER A 77 5.79 6.14 20.72
C SER A 77 6.64 5.11 19.97
N ALA A 78 6.44 3.82 20.23
CA ALA A 78 7.16 2.76 19.53
C ALA A 78 6.80 2.73 18.04
N ALA A 79 5.50 2.83 17.69
CA ALA A 79 5.06 2.83 16.30
C ALA A 79 5.65 3.99 15.50
N VAL A 80 5.69 5.20 16.07
CA VAL A 80 6.32 6.37 15.44
C VAL A 80 7.81 6.16 15.24
N LEU A 81 8.52 5.64 16.24
CA LEU A 81 9.96 5.37 16.14
C LEU A 81 10.28 4.30 15.10
N ILE A 82 9.51 3.19 15.08
CA ILE A 82 9.69 2.11 14.11
C ILE A 82 9.32 2.61 12.70
N ALA A 83 8.27 3.42 12.55
CA ALA A 83 7.91 4.00 11.27
C ALA A 83 9.00 4.92 10.73
N ALA A 84 9.53 5.81 11.56
CA ALA A 84 10.64 6.69 11.19
C ALA A 84 11.89 5.88 10.79
N ALA A 85 12.23 4.84 11.57
CA ALA A 85 13.34 3.95 11.24
C ALA A 85 13.09 3.21 9.91
N SER A 86 11.86 2.78 9.64
CA SER A 86 11.47 2.10 8.41
C SER A 86 11.63 2.99 7.17
N PHE A 87 11.16 4.24 7.21
CA PHE A 87 11.34 5.18 6.11
C PHE A 87 12.82 5.55 5.89
N LEU A 88 13.58 5.81 6.96
CA LEU A 88 15.01 6.08 6.84
C LEU A 88 15.78 4.88 6.28
N TYR A 89 15.38 3.67 6.66
CA TYR A 89 15.97 2.46 6.13
C TYR A 89 15.61 2.28 4.65
N GLY A 90 14.34 2.50 4.26
CA GLY A 90 13.90 2.51 2.87
C GLY A 90 14.70 3.49 2.01
N GLU A 91 14.86 4.73 2.48
CA GLU A 91 15.67 5.78 1.83
C GLU A 91 17.11 5.32 1.61
N SER A 92 17.74 4.75 2.64
CA SER A 92 19.12 4.26 2.55
C SER A 92 19.31 3.12 1.53
N LYS A 93 18.23 2.41 1.18
CA LYS A 93 18.25 1.27 0.26
C LYS A 93 17.89 1.63 -1.17
N LEU A 94 17.39 2.84 -1.43
CA LEU A 94 16.98 3.26 -2.79
C LEU A 94 18.06 3.04 -3.84
N PHE A 95 19.33 3.30 -3.51
CA PHE A 95 20.46 3.12 -4.43
C PHE A 95 21.25 1.83 -4.19
N ALA A 96 21.30 1.36 -2.94
CA ALA A 96 22.12 0.21 -2.57
C ALA A 96 21.45 -1.14 -2.89
N ASP A 97 20.13 -1.23 -2.71
CA ASP A 97 19.32 -2.40 -3.07
C ASP A 97 17.85 -1.94 -3.33
N PRO A 98 17.57 -1.41 -4.53
CA PRO A 98 16.25 -0.89 -4.87
C PRO A 98 15.14 -1.94 -4.76
N LYS A 99 15.46 -3.21 -5.08
CA LYS A 99 14.51 -4.33 -4.95
C LYS A 99 14.14 -4.57 -3.49
N PHE A 100 15.12 -4.54 -2.59
CA PHE A 100 14.84 -4.65 -1.17
C PHE A 100 13.97 -3.48 -0.71
N ALA A 101 14.32 -2.24 -1.09
CA ALA A 101 13.58 -1.05 -0.70
C ALA A 101 12.09 -1.16 -1.10
N TYR A 102 11.82 -1.70 -2.29
CA TYR A 102 10.48 -1.84 -2.83
C TYR A 102 9.67 -3.00 -2.20
N TYR A 103 10.23 -4.21 -2.15
CA TYR A 103 9.46 -5.40 -1.79
C TYR A 103 9.41 -5.70 -0.28
N MET A 104 10.39 -5.25 0.50
CA MET A 104 10.61 -5.82 1.84
C MET A 104 9.89 -5.06 2.96
N LEU A 105 9.35 -5.80 3.93
CA LEU A 105 8.65 -5.23 5.09
C LEU A 105 9.46 -4.15 5.83
N PRO A 106 10.78 -4.29 6.11
CA PRO A 106 11.50 -3.29 6.89
C PRO A 106 11.53 -1.89 6.26
N SER A 107 11.45 -1.77 4.92
CA SER A 107 11.38 -0.48 4.22
C SER A 107 9.95 0.01 3.98
N ARG A 108 8.94 -0.87 4.11
CA ARG A 108 7.52 -0.56 3.85
C ARG A 108 6.66 -0.46 5.13
N ALA A 109 7.16 -0.95 6.27
CA ALA A 109 6.44 -0.99 7.54
C ALA A 109 5.99 0.40 8.00
N GLY A 110 6.70 1.47 7.63
CA GLY A 110 6.36 2.85 7.98
C GLY A 110 4.94 3.25 7.57
N GLU A 111 4.48 2.83 6.39
CA GLU A 111 3.16 3.21 5.89
C GLU A 111 2.03 2.55 6.70
N LEU A 112 2.18 1.25 6.96
CA LEU A 112 1.25 0.48 7.80
C LEU A 112 1.21 1.02 9.24
N LEU A 113 2.37 1.40 9.78
CA LEU A 113 2.48 1.97 11.12
C LEU A 113 1.88 3.37 11.23
N ILE A 114 1.93 4.20 10.19
CA ILE A 114 1.20 5.48 10.17
C ILE A 114 -0.31 5.24 10.34
N GLY A 115 -0.87 4.22 9.67
CA GLY A 115 -2.25 3.81 9.86
C GLY A 115 -2.55 3.39 11.31
N ALA A 116 -1.68 2.55 11.89
CA ALA A 116 -1.81 2.13 13.28
C ALA A 116 -1.73 3.32 14.27
N VAL A 117 -0.78 4.23 14.08
CA VAL A 117 -0.63 5.46 14.87
C VAL A 117 -1.89 6.30 14.79
N THR A 118 -2.43 6.51 13.59
CA THR A 118 -3.66 7.27 13.36
C THR A 118 -4.83 6.72 14.18
N TYR A 119 -5.02 5.40 14.18
CA TYR A 119 -6.05 4.74 14.99
C TYR A 119 -5.88 5.06 16.49
N PHE A 120 -4.69 4.87 17.04
CA PHE A 120 -4.46 5.11 18.47
C PHE A 120 -4.57 6.59 18.86
N ILE A 121 -4.12 7.52 18.00
CA ILE A 121 -4.32 8.95 18.20
C ILE A 121 -5.81 9.26 18.28
N CYS A 122 -6.59 8.77 17.32
CA CYS A 122 -8.05 8.95 17.29
C CYS A 122 -8.73 8.44 18.57
N GLN A 123 -8.25 7.32 19.12
CA GLN A 123 -8.75 6.74 20.37
C GLN A 123 -8.27 7.46 21.64
N MET A 124 -7.20 8.26 21.55
CA MET A 124 -6.66 9.03 22.68
C MET A 124 -7.20 10.46 22.74
N VAL A 125 -7.69 11.00 21.61
CA VAL A 125 -8.42 12.26 21.58
C VAL A 125 -9.80 12.06 22.20
N THR A 126 -9.97 12.51 23.45
CA THR A 126 -11.23 12.36 24.20
C THR A 126 -12.16 13.57 24.11
N PHE A 127 -11.65 14.70 23.64
CA PHE A 127 -12.44 15.92 23.46
C PHE A 127 -13.10 15.95 22.09
N ARG A 128 -14.27 16.60 22.00
CA ARG A 128 -14.96 16.79 20.73
C ARG A 128 -14.22 17.81 19.88
N VAL A 129 -13.63 17.36 18.78
CA VAL A 129 -13.05 18.24 17.76
C VAL A 129 -14.19 18.98 17.05
N GLN A 130 -14.09 20.31 16.97
CA GLN A 130 -15.11 21.09 16.27
C GLN A 130 -15.07 20.76 14.77
N ARG A 131 -16.25 20.78 14.13
CA ARG A 131 -16.37 20.48 12.71
C ARG A 131 -15.43 21.32 11.84
N ALA A 132 -15.26 22.61 12.14
CA ALA A 132 -14.37 23.48 11.36
C ALA A 132 -12.91 22.97 11.31
N TYR A 133 -12.37 22.50 12.44
CA TYR A 133 -11.03 21.91 12.47
C TYR A 133 -10.97 20.58 11.71
N ALA A 134 -11.99 19.72 11.84
CA ALA A 134 -12.05 18.48 11.08
C ALA A 134 -12.12 18.74 9.56
N GLU A 135 -12.87 19.74 9.11
CA GLU A 135 -12.93 20.14 7.70
C GLU A 135 -11.56 20.63 7.20
N ILE A 136 -10.82 21.42 8.01
CA ILE A 136 -9.46 21.84 7.67
C ILE A 136 -8.52 20.63 7.54
N ILE A 137 -8.54 19.72 8.52
CA ILE A 137 -7.72 18.50 8.49
C ILE A 137 -8.05 17.67 7.24
N ALA A 138 -9.34 17.49 6.93
CA ALA A 138 -9.76 16.77 5.74
C ALA A 138 -9.32 17.46 4.45
N ALA A 139 -9.45 18.78 4.35
CA ALA A 139 -9.02 19.55 3.19
C ALA A 139 -7.50 19.47 2.98
N VAL A 140 -6.71 19.57 4.05
CA VAL A 140 -5.25 19.42 3.99
C VAL A 140 -4.88 17.99 3.59
N GLY A 141 -5.50 16.97 4.19
CA GLY A 141 -5.27 15.57 3.82
C GLY A 141 -5.58 15.31 2.35
N LEU A 142 -6.73 15.80 1.86
CA LEU A 142 -7.12 15.70 0.45
C LEU A 142 -6.12 16.42 -0.46
N ALA A 143 -5.70 17.64 -0.11
CA ALA A 143 -4.73 18.39 -0.88
C ALA A 143 -3.39 17.67 -1.00
N ILE A 144 -2.91 17.05 0.09
CA ILE A 144 -1.68 16.25 0.10
C ILE A 144 -1.82 15.03 -0.81
N VAL A 145 -2.94 14.29 -0.72
CA VAL A 145 -3.19 13.12 -1.58
C VAL A 145 -3.25 13.52 -3.04
N VAL A 146 -4.03 14.56 -3.38
CA VAL A 146 -4.14 15.05 -4.76
C VAL A 146 -2.79 15.55 -5.28
N TRP A 147 -2.04 16.31 -4.48
CA TRP A 147 -0.70 16.76 -4.86
C TRP A 147 0.25 15.58 -5.12
N SER A 148 0.20 14.56 -4.26
CA SER A 148 1.02 13.35 -4.37
C SER A 148 0.73 12.62 -5.68
N LEU A 149 -0.55 12.41 -6.01
CA LEU A 149 -0.99 11.76 -7.24
C LEU A 149 -0.56 12.50 -8.51
N LEU A 150 -0.43 13.82 -8.45
CA LEU A 150 -0.05 14.65 -9.61
C LEU A 150 1.45 14.84 -9.77
N THR A 151 2.22 14.69 -8.68
CA THR A 151 3.63 15.11 -8.62
C THR A 151 4.60 13.96 -8.45
N ILE A 152 4.28 12.98 -7.60
CA ILE A 152 5.19 11.88 -7.28
C ILE A 152 5.22 10.90 -8.46
N ARG A 153 6.42 10.64 -8.97
CA ARG A 153 6.68 9.62 -9.99
C ARG A 153 7.62 8.56 -9.44
N GLU A 154 7.64 7.41 -10.10
CA GLU A 154 8.52 6.27 -9.77
C GLU A 154 10.01 6.66 -9.76
N THR A 155 10.38 7.67 -10.55
CA THR A 155 11.76 8.20 -10.64
C THR A 155 12.19 9.01 -9.42
N ASP A 156 11.27 9.41 -8.55
CA ASP A 156 11.53 10.35 -7.46
C ASP A 156 12.05 9.67 -6.18
N GLY A 157 12.50 8.42 -6.27
CA GLY A 157 13.00 7.65 -5.13
C GLY A 157 11.90 6.98 -4.31
N PHE A 158 10.89 6.44 -4.97
CA PHE A 158 9.85 5.64 -4.30
C PHE A 158 10.39 4.23 -3.95
N PRO A 159 10.12 3.68 -2.75
CA PRO A 159 9.22 4.20 -1.72
C PRO A 159 9.82 5.26 -0.79
N GLY A 160 11.09 5.15 -0.38
CA GLY A 160 11.87 6.18 0.32
C GLY A 160 11.13 6.96 1.42
N LEU A 161 11.59 8.19 1.67
CA LEU A 161 10.87 9.17 2.50
C LEU A 161 9.62 9.73 1.80
N ILE A 162 9.62 9.72 0.46
CA ILE A 162 8.55 10.33 -0.34
C ILE A 162 7.20 9.62 -0.17
N SER A 163 7.20 8.31 0.08
CA SER A 163 5.99 7.53 0.37
C SER A 163 5.26 7.99 1.63
N ALA A 164 5.96 8.56 2.61
CA ALA A 164 5.33 9.07 3.83
C ALA A 164 4.33 10.20 3.53
N VAL A 165 4.53 10.97 2.45
CA VAL A 165 3.69 12.12 2.10
C VAL A 165 2.24 11.70 1.78
N PRO A 166 1.97 10.83 0.79
CA PRO A 166 0.61 10.35 0.54
C PRO A 166 0.04 9.59 1.74
N THR A 167 0.85 8.81 2.48
CA THR A 167 0.35 8.09 3.66
C THR A 167 -0.12 9.03 4.76
N VAL A 168 0.60 10.11 5.04
CA VAL A 168 0.17 11.15 5.98
C VAL A 168 -1.09 11.84 5.48
N GLY A 169 -1.19 12.12 4.17
CA GLY A 169 -2.41 12.67 3.57
C GLY A 169 -3.64 11.80 3.85
N VAL A 170 -3.52 10.49 3.63
CA VAL A 170 -4.59 9.51 3.92
C VAL A 170 -4.88 9.41 5.42
N ALA A 171 -3.85 9.40 6.27
CA ALA A 171 -4.00 9.41 7.72
C ALA A 171 -4.82 10.61 8.23
N LEU A 172 -4.58 11.80 7.67
CA LEU A 172 -5.34 13.00 8.00
C LEU A 172 -6.82 12.88 7.57
N LEU A 173 -7.09 12.31 6.39
CA LEU A 173 -8.46 12.05 5.92
C LEU A 173 -9.22 11.11 6.87
N ILE A 174 -8.58 10.01 7.27
CA ILE A 174 -9.14 9.03 8.20
C ILE A 174 -9.40 9.69 9.57
N ALA A 175 -8.41 10.42 10.09
CA ALA A 175 -8.55 11.11 11.38
C ALA A 175 -9.69 12.14 11.36
N ALA A 176 -9.78 12.95 10.31
CA ALA A 176 -10.84 13.94 10.17
C ALA A 176 -12.23 13.29 10.14
N GLY A 177 -12.38 12.19 9.39
CA GLY A 177 -13.64 11.44 9.31
C GLY A 177 -14.05 10.80 10.63
N ASN A 178 -13.08 10.39 11.46
CA ASN A 178 -13.33 9.88 12.81
C ASN A 178 -13.73 10.98 13.80
N PHE A 179 -13.20 12.20 13.63
CA PHE A 179 -13.49 13.33 14.52
C PHE A 179 -14.86 13.98 14.28
N SER A 180 -15.28 14.13 13.02
CA SER A 180 -16.57 14.72 12.66
C SER A 180 -16.97 14.34 11.23
N SER A 181 -18.27 14.46 10.91
CA SER A 181 -18.73 14.37 9.51
C SER A 181 -18.24 15.61 8.74
N THR A 182 -17.25 15.41 7.87
CA THR A 182 -16.69 16.44 6.98
C THR A 182 -17.32 16.35 5.59
N ALA A 183 -17.22 17.40 4.77
CA ALA A 183 -17.69 17.37 3.39
C ALA A 183 -16.97 16.30 2.56
N VAL A 184 -15.66 16.14 2.78
CA VAL A 184 -14.83 15.13 2.11
C VAL A 184 -15.28 13.71 2.50
N ASN A 185 -15.53 13.47 3.79
CA ASN A 185 -16.03 12.17 4.25
C ASN A 185 -17.44 11.87 3.67
N SER A 186 -18.33 12.87 3.66
CA SER A 186 -19.66 12.73 3.06
C SER A 186 -19.59 12.39 1.57
N LEU A 187 -18.65 12.98 0.83
CA LEU A 187 -18.41 12.65 -0.57
C LEU A 187 -17.94 11.19 -0.72
N PHE A 188 -16.91 10.77 0.02
CA PHE A 188 -16.41 9.39 -0.04
C PHE A 188 -17.38 8.33 0.51
N SER A 189 -18.38 8.75 1.30
CA SER A 189 -19.45 7.90 1.82
C SER A 189 -20.60 7.67 0.82
N LEU A 190 -20.53 8.23 -0.39
CA LEU A 190 -21.52 7.98 -1.44
C LEU A 190 -21.54 6.49 -1.83
N ARG A 191 -22.74 5.91 -1.98
CA ARG A 191 -22.93 4.48 -2.26
C ARG A 191 -22.09 3.95 -3.43
N PRO A 192 -21.95 4.64 -4.57
CA PRO A 192 -21.11 4.15 -5.66
C PRO A 192 -19.63 4.05 -5.26
N LEU A 193 -19.10 5.03 -4.52
CA LEU A 193 -17.70 5.03 -4.08
C LEU A 193 -17.44 3.95 -3.03
N VAL A 194 -18.37 3.77 -2.09
CA VAL A 194 -18.31 2.67 -1.12
C VAL A 194 -18.37 1.32 -1.82
N ALA A 195 -19.24 1.15 -2.83
CA ALA A 195 -19.33 -0.10 -3.60
C ALA A 195 -18.02 -0.43 -4.31
N ILE A 196 -17.34 0.57 -4.89
CA ILE A 196 -16.00 0.41 -5.47
C ILE A 196 -15.00 -0.04 -4.38
N GLY A 197 -15.03 0.60 -3.21
CA GLY A 197 -14.18 0.22 -2.08
C GLY A 197 -14.41 -1.20 -1.56
N LEU A 198 -15.66 -1.70 -1.59
CA LEU A 198 -16.00 -3.06 -1.15
C LEU A 198 -15.48 -4.15 -2.08
N ILE A 199 -15.33 -3.86 -3.38
CA ILE A 199 -14.82 -4.83 -4.36
C ILE A 199 -13.32 -4.68 -4.63
N SER A 200 -12.70 -3.57 -4.18
CA SER A 200 -11.33 -3.20 -4.55
C SER A 200 -10.30 -4.28 -4.23
N PHE A 201 -10.39 -4.92 -3.07
CA PHE A 201 -9.47 -6.00 -2.67
C PHE A 201 -9.62 -7.24 -3.55
N SER A 202 -10.85 -7.69 -3.79
CA SER A 202 -11.10 -8.83 -4.69
C SER A 202 -10.61 -8.51 -6.11
N LEU A 203 -10.87 -7.28 -6.57
CA LEU A 203 -10.41 -6.83 -7.87
C LEU A 203 -8.87 -6.79 -7.96
N TYR A 204 -8.22 -6.34 -6.89
CA TYR A 204 -6.76 -6.31 -6.77
C TYR A 204 -6.15 -7.71 -6.94
N LEU A 205 -6.73 -8.74 -6.36
CA LEU A 205 -6.23 -10.10 -6.50
C LEU A 205 -6.40 -10.69 -7.92
N TRP A 206 -7.47 -10.32 -8.62
CA TRP A 206 -7.82 -10.97 -9.89
C TRP A 206 -7.37 -10.22 -11.13
N HIS A 207 -7.28 -8.89 -11.09
CA HIS A 207 -6.94 -8.11 -12.28
C HIS A 207 -5.54 -8.45 -12.80
N TRP A 208 -4.54 -8.49 -11.94
CA TRP A 208 -3.13 -8.61 -12.35
C TRP A 208 -2.82 -9.95 -13.03
N PRO A 209 -3.22 -11.13 -12.49
CA PRO A 209 -3.04 -12.39 -13.20
C PRO A 209 -3.74 -12.40 -14.56
N VAL A 210 -4.97 -11.88 -14.63
CA VAL A 210 -5.74 -11.84 -15.88
C VAL A 210 -5.03 -10.99 -16.93
N LEU A 211 -4.54 -9.81 -16.55
CA LEU A 211 -3.78 -8.91 -17.42
C LEU A 211 -2.45 -9.53 -17.85
N ALA A 212 -1.70 -10.12 -16.93
CA ALA A 212 -0.42 -10.75 -17.23
C ALA A 212 -0.58 -11.93 -18.19
N PHE A 213 -1.57 -12.82 -17.97
CA PHE A 213 -1.84 -13.93 -18.88
C PHE A 213 -2.36 -13.44 -20.24
N TYR A 214 -3.18 -12.40 -20.27
CA TYR A 214 -3.62 -11.79 -21.53
C TYR A 214 -2.43 -11.23 -22.32
N ARG A 215 -1.57 -10.43 -21.67
CA ARG A 215 -0.36 -9.87 -22.29
C ARG A 215 0.60 -10.96 -22.77
N TYR A 216 0.73 -12.03 -21.99
CA TYR A 216 1.53 -13.20 -22.38
C TYR A 216 1.00 -13.88 -23.65
N ALA A 217 -0.33 -14.02 -23.77
CA ALA A 217 -0.95 -14.77 -24.87
C ALA A 217 -1.13 -13.93 -26.15
N MET A 218 -1.50 -12.66 -26.00
CA MET A 218 -1.99 -11.80 -27.08
C MET A 218 -1.11 -10.58 -27.34
N GLY A 219 -0.11 -10.29 -26.50
CA GLY A 219 0.67 -9.05 -26.54
C GLY A 219 -0.05 -7.87 -25.90
N GLU A 220 0.34 -6.64 -26.24
CA GLU A 220 -0.31 -5.46 -25.66
C GLU A 220 -1.80 -5.39 -26.05
N PRO A 221 -2.68 -5.05 -25.10
CA PRO A 221 -4.10 -4.94 -25.38
C PRO A 221 -4.38 -3.82 -26.39
N ASP A 222 -4.98 -4.18 -27.54
CA ASP A 222 -5.59 -3.24 -28.48
C ASP A 222 -6.61 -2.33 -27.79
N LEU A 223 -7.01 -1.20 -28.41
CA LEU A 223 -7.89 -0.18 -27.83
C LEU A 223 -9.14 -0.75 -27.11
N MET A 224 -9.71 -1.84 -27.63
CA MET A 224 -10.84 -2.59 -27.06
C MET A 224 -10.46 -3.45 -25.84
N GLY A 225 -9.31 -4.13 -25.89
CA GLY A 225 -8.73 -4.83 -24.74
C GLY A 225 -8.35 -3.85 -23.64
N GLY A 226 -7.76 -2.70 -24.00
CA GLY A 226 -7.41 -1.63 -23.07
C GLY A 226 -8.63 -0.94 -22.46
N LEU A 227 -9.81 -0.96 -23.09
CA LEU A 227 -11.06 -0.48 -22.47
C LEU A 227 -11.62 -1.48 -21.46
N MET A 228 -11.53 -2.78 -21.72
CA MET A 228 -11.90 -3.82 -20.75
C MET A 228 -10.96 -3.81 -19.53
N CYS A 229 -9.66 -3.60 -19.76
CA CYS A 229 -8.65 -3.47 -18.71
C CYS A 229 -8.80 -2.15 -17.93
N ARG A 230 -8.98 -1.00 -18.61
CA ARG A 230 -9.14 0.32 -17.95
C ARG A 230 -10.38 0.44 -17.08
N CYS A 231 -11.47 -0.26 -17.39
CA CYS A 231 -12.63 -0.33 -16.49
C CYS A 231 -12.31 -1.09 -15.19
N HIS A 232 -11.35 -2.01 -15.20
CA HIS A 232 -10.76 -2.63 -14.01
C HIS A 232 -9.72 -1.70 -13.35
N ASP A 233 -8.83 -1.09 -14.14
CA ASP A 233 -7.70 -0.30 -13.62
C ASP A 233 -8.12 1.02 -12.98
N LEU A 234 -9.22 1.66 -13.42
CA LEU A 234 -9.76 2.88 -12.77
C LEU A 234 -10.15 2.66 -11.30
N VAL A 235 -10.35 1.42 -10.87
CA VAL A 235 -10.58 1.04 -9.47
C VAL A 235 -9.26 0.75 -8.74
N LEU A 236 -8.16 0.53 -9.46
CA LEU A 236 -6.91 -0.05 -8.97
C LEU A 236 -5.69 0.86 -9.05
N VAL A 237 -5.78 2.02 -9.73
CA VAL A 237 -4.82 3.14 -9.62
C VAL A 237 -4.57 3.57 -8.16
N PHE A 238 -5.37 3.07 -7.21
CA PHE A 238 -5.21 3.30 -5.77
C PHE A 238 -4.21 2.38 -5.06
N TRP A 239 -3.62 1.37 -5.73
CA TRP A 239 -2.80 0.34 -5.07
C TRP A 239 -1.36 0.20 -5.57
N ASP A 240 -0.95 0.95 -6.60
CA ASP A 240 0.44 1.04 -7.09
C ASP A 240 1.07 2.41 -6.80
#